data_AF-A0A937NH52-F1
#
_entry.id   AF-A0A937NH52-F1
#
_cell.length_a   1.000
_cell.length_b   1.000
_cell.length_c   1.000
_cell.angle_alpha   90.00
_cell.angle_beta   90.00
_cell.angle_gamma   90.00
#
_symmetry.space_group_name_H-M   'P 1'
#
loop_
_entity.id
_entity.type
_entity.pdbx_description
1 polymer ?
#
loop_
_entity_poly.entity_id
_entity_poly.type
_entity_poly.pdbx_seq_one_letter_code
_entity_poly.pdbx_strand_id
1 'polypeptide(L)'
;MYNSSASNARLTNCILWGNSDGSGTGETTQITNETSAITVTYSLIQSATVYTGTGNLNADLQFVGADDLRLRDISPAIDAGDNDAITVTFDLDGNPRRVDVPDVPDTGNGTAPIVDMGAYEASFYKTYLSLVRRSD
;
A
#
# COMPACT_ATOMS: atom_id res chain seq x y z
N MET A 1 -12.31 7.58 6.30
CA MET A 1 -12.98 6.49 7.05
C MET A 1 -13.51 7.05 8.35
N TYR A 2 -14.79 6.82 8.66
CA TYR A 2 -15.45 7.33 9.87
C TYR A 2 -15.95 6.15 10.71
N ASN A 3 -15.46 6.04 11.95
CA ASN A 3 -15.76 4.96 12.88
C ASN A 3 -16.46 5.53 14.12
N SER A 4 -17.68 5.10 14.43
CA SER A 4 -18.50 5.65 15.50
C SER A 4 -19.43 4.60 16.13
N SER A 5 -20.10 4.97 17.23
CA SER A 5 -21.12 4.11 17.88
C SER A 5 -20.58 2.82 18.49
N ALA A 6 -19.43 2.90 19.18
CA ALA A 6 -18.78 1.78 19.86
C ALA A 6 -18.42 0.61 18.92
N SER A 7 -18.07 0.92 17.67
CA SER A 7 -17.64 -0.06 16.67
C SER A 7 -16.16 -0.44 16.83
N ASN A 8 -15.80 -1.60 16.27
CA ASN A 8 -14.43 -2.10 16.21
C ASN A 8 -14.01 -2.28 14.75
N ALA A 9 -13.25 -1.34 14.20
CA ALA A 9 -12.80 -1.39 12.82
C ALA A 9 -11.36 -1.90 12.70
N ARG A 10 -11.07 -2.63 11.63
CA ARG A 10 -9.74 -3.15 11.32
C ARG A 10 -9.36 -2.79 9.89
N LEU A 11 -8.20 -2.17 9.72
CA LEU A 11 -7.61 -1.81 8.43
C LEU A 11 -6.24 -2.47 8.36
N THR A 12 -6.03 -3.30 7.34
CA THR A 12 -4.74 -3.94 7.08
C THR A 12 -4.47 -3.95 5.58
N ASN A 13 -3.22 -3.70 5.15
CA ASN A 13 -2.83 -3.60 3.74
C ASN A 13 -3.62 -2.53 2.98
N CYS A 14 -4.03 -1.46 3.65
CA CYS A 14 -4.88 -0.41 3.08
C CYS A 14 -4.06 0.81 2.69
N ILE A 15 -4.53 1.55 1.68
CA ILE A 15 -4.03 2.88 1.35
C ILE A 15 -5.14 3.90 1.57
N LEU A 16 -4.88 4.88 2.43
CA LEU A 16 -5.78 6.00 2.70
C LEU A 16 -5.06 7.30 2.34
N TRP A 17 -5.34 7.80 1.13
CA TRP A 17 -4.62 8.93 0.55
C TRP A 17 -5.54 9.82 -0.25
N GLY A 18 -5.31 11.13 -0.22
CA GLY A 18 -6.03 12.11 -1.03
C GLY A 18 -7.45 12.40 -0.56
N ASN A 19 -7.92 11.82 0.55
CA ASN A 19 -9.21 12.21 1.12
C ASN A 19 -9.15 13.64 1.65
N SER A 20 -10.25 14.37 1.53
CA SER A 20 -10.37 15.74 2.02
C SER A 20 -11.79 16.06 2.49
N ASP A 21 -11.89 17.02 3.40
CA ASP A 21 -13.16 17.58 3.86
C ASP A 21 -12.98 19.06 4.25
N GLY A 22 -13.97 19.64 4.94
CA GLY A 22 -13.90 21.04 5.41
C GLY A 22 -12.75 21.35 6.38
N SER A 23 -12.07 20.32 6.91
CA SER A 23 -10.90 20.43 7.79
C SER A 23 -9.55 20.31 7.06
N GLY A 24 -9.53 19.94 5.78
CA GLY A 24 -8.32 19.88 4.95
C GLY A 24 -8.07 18.51 4.31
N THR A 25 -6.81 18.07 4.29
CA THR A 25 -6.34 16.79 3.69
C THR A 25 -5.50 15.98 4.68
N GLY A 26 -5.56 16.30 5.97
CA GLY A 26 -4.73 15.67 7.01
C GLY A 26 -5.24 14.30 7.47
N GLU A 27 -4.58 13.74 8.49
CA GLU A 27 -4.92 12.43 9.06
C GLU A 27 -6.41 12.29 9.41
N THR A 28 -7.03 13.32 9.98
CA THR A 28 -8.45 13.32 10.38
C THR A 28 -9.40 13.10 9.21
N THR A 29 -9.01 13.54 8.01
CA THR A 29 -9.78 13.33 6.78
C THR A 29 -9.59 11.93 6.20
N GLN A 30 -8.49 11.26 6.55
CA GLN A 30 -8.27 9.85 6.24
C GLN A 30 -9.02 8.96 7.23
N ILE A 31 -8.90 9.22 8.54
CA ILE A 31 -9.47 8.42 9.62
C ILE A 31 -10.05 9.34 10.70
N THR A 32 -11.33 9.16 11.00
CA THR A 32 -12.01 9.73 12.17
C THR A 32 -12.54 8.58 13.03
N ASN A 33 -12.18 8.55 14.32
CA ASN A 33 -12.59 7.51 15.25
C ASN A 33 -13.23 8.13 16.50
N GLU A 34 -14.55 8.06 16.60
CA GLU A 34 -15.35 8.65 17.68
C GLU A 34 -15.92 7.59 18.60
N THR A 35 -15.53 7.61 19.87
CA THR A 35 -16.07 6.72 20.91
C THR A 35 -16.05 5.24 20.50
N SER A 36 -15.02 4.83 19.77
CA SER A 36 -14.91 3.52 19.11
C SER A 36 -13.45 3.04 19.14
N ALA A 37 -13.21 1.79 18.76
CA ALA A 37 -11.85 1.25 18.62
C ALA A 37 -11.52 0.99 17.15
N ILE A 38 -10.29 1.30 16.79
CA ILE A 38 -9.75 1.04 15.46
C ILE A 38 -8.35 0.42 15.59
N THR A 39 -8.06 -0.57 14.75
CA THR A 39 -6.72 -1.13 14.60
C THR A 39 -6.30 -0.99 13.15
N VAL A 40 -5.17 -0.32 12.94
CA VAL A 40 -4.61 -0.08 11.60
C VAL A 40 -3.20 -0.65 11.58
N THR A 41 -2.92 -1.57 10.67
CA THR A 41 -1.60 -2.20 10.54
C THR A 41 -1.22 -2.34 9.08
N TYR A 42 0.09 -2.36 8.77
CA TYR A 42 0.60 -2.54 7.41
C TYR A 42 -0.16 -1.72 6.36
N SER A 43 -0.44 -0.46 6.67
CA SER A 43 -1.25 0.43 5.83
C SER A 43 -0.50 1.73 5.59
N LEU A 44 -0.77 2.38 4.45
CA LEU A 44 -0.19 3.67 4.12
C LEU A 44 -1.24 4.77 4.23
N ILE A 45 -1.01 5.74 5.11
CA ILE A 45 -1.96 6.79 5.45
C ILE A 45 -1.34 8.16 5.17
N GLN A 46 -2.07 9.03 4.48
CA GLN A 46 -1.69 10.43 4.32
C GLN A 46 -1.84 11.18 5.65
N SER A 47 -0.71 11.41 6.32
CA SER A 47 -0.67 12.07 7.63
C SER A 47 0.68 12.72 7.89
N ALA A 48 0.71 13.67 8.83
CA ALA A 48 1.95 14.36 9.22
C ALA A 48 2.96 13.44 9.93
N THR A 49 2.46 12.42 10.63
CA THR A 49 3.24 11.39 11.32
C THR A 49 2.67 10.01 11.03
N VAL A 50 3.48 8.95 11.14
CA VAL A 50 3.01 7.57 10.98
C VAL A 50 1.83 7.29 11.92
N TYR A 51 0.71 6.84 11.34
CA TYR A 51 -0.46 6.45 12.11
C TYR A 51 -0.13 5.25 13.01
N THR A 52 -0.60 5.26 14.25
CA THR A 52 -0.23 4.24 15.24
C THR A 52 -0.63 2.83 14.79
N GLY A 53 0.28 1.87 14.98
CA GLY A 53 0.10 0.47 14.59
C GLY A 53 1.32 -0.10 13.87
N THR A 54 1.45 -1.42 13.88
CA THR A 54 2.60 -2.12 13.29
C THR A 54 2.61 -1.96 11.78
N GLY A 55 3.78 -1.66 11.21
CA GLY A 55 4.00 -1.65 9.76
C GLY A 55 3.29 -0.52 9.00
N ASN A 56 2.69 0.46 9.69
CA ASN A 56 2.08 1.59 8.99
C ASN A 56 3.13 2.55 8.43
N LEU A 57 2.79 3.19 7.33
CA LEU A 57 3.63 4.15 6.60
C LEU A 57 2.86 5.46 6.38
N ASN A 58 3.59 6.57 6.25
CA ASN A 58 3.04 7.88 5.87
C ASN A 58 3.88 8.61 4.82
N ALA A 59 4.70 7.86 4.09
CA ALA A 59 5.55 8.39 3.04
C ALA A 59 4.73 8.70 1.77
N ASP A 60 5.18 9.71 1.02
CA ASP A 60 4.46 10.23 -0.15
C ASP A 60 4.26 9.15 -1.22
N LEU A 61 2.99 8.79 -1.44
CA LEU A 61 2.58 7.88 -2.49
C LEU A 61 2.54 8.61 -3.82
N GLN A 62 3.50 8.31 -4.68
CA GLN A 62 3.36 8.65 -6.09
C GLN A 62 2.48 7.57 -6.76
N PHE A 63 1.16 7.77 -6.79
CA PHE A 63 0.29 7.01 -7.71
C PHE A 63 0.65 7.32 -9.17
N VAL A 64 0.33 6.40 -10.10
CA VAL A 64 0.55 6.60 -11.54
C VAL A 64 -0.28 7.78 -12.07
N GLY A 65 -1.49 8.00 -11.53
CA GLY A 65 -2.33 9.15 -11.85
C GLY A 65 -3.52 9.30 -10.89
N ALA A 66 -4.30 10.37 -11.03
CA ALA A 66 -5.45 10.64 -10.16
C ALA A 66 -6.56 9.57 -10.25
N ASP A 67 -6.73 8.97 -11.43
CA ASP A 67 -7.69 7.89 -11.69
C ASP A 67 -7.01 6.51 -11.83
N ASP A 68 -5.69 6.47 -11.58
CA ASP A 68 -4.87 5.26 -11.72
C ASP A 68 -4.18 4.98 -10.40
N LEU A 69 -4.86 4.15 -9.60
CA LEU A 69 -4.47 3.80 -8.24
C LEU A 69 -3.35 2.75 -8.18
N ARG A 70 -2.75 2.40 -9.33
CA ARG A 70 -1.58 1.52 -9.37
C ARG A 70 -0.36 2.24 -8.79
N LEU A 71 0.52 1.45 -8.17
CA LEU A 71 1.74 1.93 -7.55
C LEU A 71 2.82 2.20 -8.63
N ARG A 72 3.64 3.23 -8.41
CA ARG A 72 4.84 3.50 -9.23
C ARG A 72 6.06 2.77 -8.68
N ASP A 73 7.08 2.58 -9.51
CA ASP A 73 8.32 1.79 -9.32
C ASP A 73 9.10 1.97 -8.01
N ILE A 74 8.78 2.99 -7.20
CA ILE A 74 9.48 3.31 -5.93
C ILE A 74 8.46 3.64 -4.82
N SER A 75 7.22 3.19 -4.99
CA SER A 75 6.21 3.39 -3.96
C SER A 75 6.61 2.65 -2.69
N PRO A 76 6.59 3.30 -1.52
CA PRO A 76 6.88 2.64 -0.25
C PRO A 76 5.80 1.62 0.15
N ALA A 77 4.68 1.56 -0.58
CA ALA A 77 3.66 0.53 -0.42
C ALA A 77 4.00 -0.81 -1.11
N ILE A 78 5.06 -0.84 -1.93
CA ILE A 78 5.51 -2.06 -2.62
C ILE A 78 6.26 -2.96 -1.62
N ASP A 79 5.99 -4.25 -1.64
CA ASP A 79 6.59 -5.29 -0.78
C ASP A 79 6.56 -4.94 0.73
N ALA A 80 5.49 -4.25 1.14
CA ALA A 80 5.37 -3.67 2.49
C ALA A 80 4.15 -4.16 3.28
N GLY A 81 3.27 -4.95 2.67
CA GLY A 81 2.05 -5.47 3.28
C GLY A 81 2.24 -6.72 4.13
N ASP A 82 1.14 -7.18 4.71
CA ASP A 82 1.06 -8.39 5.54
C ASP A 82 0.45 -9.56 4.76
N ASN A 83 1.27 -10.57 4.48
CA ASN A 83 0.81 -11.78 3.78
C ASN A 83 -0.25 -12.56 4.57
N ASP A 84 -0.25 -12.49 5.90
CA ASP A 84 -1.19 -13.23 6.75
C ASP A 84 -2.61 -12.62 6.70
N ALA A 85 -2.72 -11.37 6.25
CA ALA A 85 -3.99 -10.65 6.12
C ALA A 85 -4.69 -10.86 4.76
N ILE A 86 -4.04 -11.53 3.80
CA ILE A 86 -4.57 -11.75 2.45
C ILE A 86 -5.47 -12.98 2.40
N THR A 87 -6.70 -12.80 1.91
CA THR A 87 -7.70 -13.88 1.75
C THR A 87 -8.11 -14.11 0.29
N VAL A 88 -7.60 -13.29 -0.63
CA VAL A 88 -7.90 -13.35 -2.07
C VAL A 88 -6.62 -13.63 -2.85
N THR A 89 -6.75 -14.32 -3.99
CA THR A 89 -5.59 -14.74 -4.78
C THR A 89 -5.16 -13.74 -5.84
N PHE A 90 -6.07 -12.87 -6.29
CA PHE A 90 -5.83 -11.90 -7.37
C PHE A 90 -6.16 -10.47 -6.94
N ASP A 91 -5.43 -9.51 -7.51
CA ASP A 91 -5.67 -8.08 -7.39
C ASP A 91 -6.79 -7.60 -8.34
N LEU A 92 -7.05 -6.29 -8.38
CA LEU A 92 -8.11 -5.74 -9.25
C LEU A 92 -7.78 -5.80 -10.76
N ASP A 93 -6.51 -5.96 -11.14
CA ASP A 93 -6.09 -6.18 -12.53
C ASP A 93 -6.08 -7.68 -12.90
N GLY A 94 -6.37 -8.57 -11.95
CA GLY A 94 -6.35 -10.02 -12.15
C GLY A 94 -4.94 -10.63 -12.02
N ASN A 95 -3.95 -9.89 -11.55
CA ASN A 95 -2.62 -10.40 -11.25
C ASN A 95 -2.60 -11.09 -9.88
N PRO A 96 -1.72 -12.08 -9.64
CA PRO A 96 -1.59 -12.69 -8.32
C PRO A 96 -1.30 -11.65 -7.23
N ARG A 97 -1.91 -11.72 -6.03
CA ARG A 97 -1.66 -10.80 -4.89
C ARG A 97 -0.28 -10.90 -4.23
N ARG A 98 0.65 -11.64 -4.83
CA ARG A 98 1.98 -11.87 -4.29
C ARG A 98 2.95 -11.92 -5.46
N VAL A 99 3.47 -10.77 -5.83
CA VAL A 99 4.45 -10.61 -6.89
C VAL A 99 5.66 -9.89 -6.33
N ASP A 100 6.81 -10.54 -6.39
CA ASP A 100 8.07 -9.97 -5.92
C ASP A 100 8.52 -8.86 -6.87
N VAL A 101 8.94 -7.72 -6.31
CA VAL A 101 9.68 -6.67 -7.03
C VAL A 101 11.14 -6.72 -6.60
N PRO A 102 12.04 -7.40 -7.37
CA PRO A 102 13.37 -7.77 -6.87
C PRO A 102 14.30 -6.62 -6.46
N ASP A 103 14.02 -5.39 -6.92
CA ASP A 103 14.83 -4.20 -6.61
C ASP A 103 14.24 -3.38 -5.44
N VAL A 104 13.08 -3.78 -4.89
CA VAL A 104 12.43 -3.18 -3.73
C VAL A 104 12.71 -4.07 -2.50
N PRO A 105 13.15 -3.50 -1.37
CA PRO A 105 13.33 -4.29 -0.15
C PRO A 105 11.99 -4.79 0.41
N ASP A 106 11.91 -6.07 0.72
CA ASP A 106 10.83 -6.65 1.53
C ASP A 106 10.80 -5.99 2.92
N THR A 107 9.76 -5.19 3.19
CA THR A 107 9.54 -4.54 4.50
C THR A 107 8.30 -5.03 5.23
N GLY A 108 7.45 -5.78 4.53
CA GLY A 108 6.21 -6.34 5.06
C GLY A 108 6.37 -7.59 5.93
N ASN A 109 5.25 -8.24 6.22
CA ASN A 109 5.19 -9.43 7.07
C ASN A 109 4.90 -10.70 6.27
N GLY A 110 5.60 -11.78 6.64
CA GLY A 110 5.46 -13.11 6.05
C GLY A 110 6.69 -13.55 5.25
N THR A 111 6.57 -14.69 4.56
CA THR A 111 7.62 -15.18 3.64
C THR A 111 7.45 -14.52 2.28
N ALA A 112 8.54 -14.06 1.65
CA ALA A 112 8.50 -13.53 0.29
C ALA A 112 7.89 -14.54 -0.73
N PRO A 113 7.23 -14.08 -1.80
CA PRO A 113 6.96 -12.67 -2.14
C PRO A 113 6.03 -12.00 -1.12
N ILE A 114 6.34 -10.76 -0.76
CA ILE A 114 5.50 -9.93 0.10
C ILE A 114 4.42 -9.26 -0.76
N VAL A 115 3.26 -9.02 -0.16
CA VAL A 115 2.14 -8.36 -0.81
C VAL A 115 2.29 -6.83 -0.75
N ASP A 116 1.83 -6.14 -1.79
CA ASP A 116 1.74 -4.68 -1.77
C ASP A 116 0.54 -4.21 -0.95
N MET A 117 0.67 -3.03 -0.35
CA MET A 117 -0.49 -2.35 0.23
C MET A 117 -1.40 -1.82 -0.88
N GLY A 118 -2.72 -1.85 -0.63
CA GLY A 118 -3.71 -1.37 -1.58
C GLY A 118 -4.33 -2.49 -2.41
N ALA A 119 -4.94 -2.10 -3.52
CA ALA A 119 -5.80 -2.97 -4.32
C ALA A 119 -5.11 -3.60 -5.54
N TYR A 120 -3.90 -3.13 -5.86
CA TYR A 120 -3.11 -3.53 -7.02
C TYR A 120 -1.73 -3.97 -6.56
N GLU A 121 -1.20 -5.01 -7.18
CA GLU A 121 0.22 -5.32 -7.10
C GLU A 121 0.99 -4.54 -8.16
N ALA A 122 2.18 -4.11 -7.80
CA ALA A 122 3.15 -3.58 -8.72
C ALA A 122 3.73 -4.72 -9.57
N SER A 123 3.90 -4.45 -10.87
CA SER A 123 4.57 -5.38 -11.77
C SER A 123 5.47 -4.61 -12.73
N PHE A 124 6.77 -4.87 -12.65
CA PHE A 124 7.76 -4.21 -13.50
C PHE A 124 8.37 -5.23 -14.46
N TYR A 125 8.06 -5.09 -15.75
CA TYR A 125 8.70 -5.89 -16.79
C TYR A 125 10.11 -5.35 -17.06
N LYS A 126 11.14 -5.98 -16.51
CA LYS A 126 12.52 -5.73 -16.94
C LYS A 126 12.69 -6.20 -18.38
N THR A 127 12.77 -5.26 -19.32
CA THR A 127 13.15 -5.56 -20.70
C THR A 127 14.67 -5.66 -20.77
N TYR A 128 15.21 -6.87 -20.74
CA TYR A 128 16.64 -7.08 -20.96
C TYR A 128 16.96 -6.97 -22.45
N LEU A 129 17.54 -5.84 -22.88
CA LEU A 129 18.14 -5.76 -24.22
C LEU A 129 19.44 -6.56 -24.21
N SER A 130 19.50 -7.65 -24.98
CA SER A 130 20.73 -8.40 -25.16
C SER A 130 21.77 -7.54 -25.88
N LEU A 131 22.78 -7.07 -25.14
CA LEU A 131 23.94 -6.39 -25.72
C LEU A 131 24.78 -7.40 -26.50
N VAL A 132 24.51 -7.56 -27.79
CA VAL A 132 25.41 -8.28 -28.70
C VAL A 132 26.60 -7.37 -28.99
N ARG A 133 27.66 -7.49 -28.19
CA ARG A 133 28.95 -6.88 -28.54
C ARG A 133 29.56 -7.74 -29.65
N ARG A 134 29.55 -7.26 -30.89
CA ARG A 134 30.44 -7.81 -31.92
C ARG A 134 31.86 -7.49 -31.49
N SER A 135 32.65 -8.52 -31.24
CA SER A 135 34.10 -8.40 -31.21
C SER A 135 34.56 -8.17 -32.65
N ASP A 136 35.36 -7.12 -32.85
CA ASP A 136 36.02 -6.80 -34.12
C ASP A 136 36.99 -7.92 -34.55
#